data_AF-A0A4Y2MTE8-F1
#
_entry.id   AF-A0A4Y2MTE8-F1
#
_cell.length_a   1.000
_cell.length_b   1.000
_cell.length_c   1.000
_cell.angle_alpha   90.00
_cell.angle_beta   90.00
_cell.angle_gamma   90.00
#
_symmetry.space_group_name_H-M   'P 1'
#
loop_
_entity.id
_entity.type
_entity.pdbx_description
1 polymer ?
#
loop_
_entity_poly.entity_id
_entity_poly.type
_entity_poly.pdbx_seq_one_letter_code
_entity_poly.pdbx_strand_id
1 'polypeptide(L)' 'SRATNGGSLIHRVVCPKQEPFDDVYTTYMYYIKRHYGEVTVVSDGYTESSVNTKVIERRRRRMKRT' A
#
# COMPACT_ATOMS: atom_id res chain seq x y z
N SER A 1 12.28 -9.10 14.88
CA SER A 1 11.19 -8.91 13.89
C SER A 1 11.66 -7.93 12.83
N ARG A 2 11.43 -8.21 11.54
CA ARG A 2 11.69 -7.25 10.45
C ARG A 2 10.39 -6.55 10.10
N ALA A 3 10.40 -5.21 10.07
CA ALA A 3 9.26 -4.40 9.66
C ALA A 3 9.45 -3.96 8.19
N THR A 4 8.40 -4.10 7.38
CA THR A 4 8.40 -3.61 5.99
C THR A 4 7.35 -2.54 5.79
N ASN A 5 7.71 -1.54 4.98
CA ASN A 5 6.82 -0.44 4.62
C ASN A 5 5.75 -0.93 3.63
N GLY A 6 4.48 -0.96 4.07
CA GLY A 6 3.37 -1.47 3.28
C GLY A 6 3.10 -0.70 1.98
N GLY A 7 3.30 0.61 1.98
CA GLY A 7 3.09 1.46 0.79
C GLY A 7 4.01 1.12 -0.40
N SER A 8 5.18 0.51 -0.15
CA SER A 8 6.10 0.09 -1.20
C SER A 8 5.71 -1.24 -1.86
N LEU A 9 4.97 -2.08 -1.12
CA LEU A 9 4.55 -3.42 -1.55
C LEU A 9 3.30 -3.36 -2.43
N ILE A 10 2.44 -2.36 -2.24
CA ILE A 10 1.24 -2.12 -3.08
C ILE A 10 1.63 -1.85 -4.54
N HIS A 11 2.82 -1.29 -4.80
CA HIS A 11 3.32 -1.11 -6.16
C HIS A 11 3.89 -2.38 -6.81
N ARG A 12 4.24 -3.39 -6.02
CA ARG A 12 4.80 -4.66 -6.50
C ARG A 12 3.74 -5.74 -6.68
N VAL A 13 2.70 -5.71 -5.84
CA VAL A 13 1.55 -6.60 -5.96
C VAL A 13 0.66 -6.07 -7.08
N VAL A 14 0.74 -6.70 -8.25
CA VAL A 14 -0.15 -6.40 -9.39
C VAL A 14 -1.55 -6.88 -9.00
N CYS A 15 -2.40 -5.94 -8.61
CA CYS A 15 -3.80 -6.19 -8.32
C CYS A 15 -4.58 -6.38 -9.64
N PRO A 16 -5.35 -7.47 -9.82
CA PRO A 16 -6.29 -7.59 -10.91
C PRO A 16 -7.32 -6.45 -10.87
N LYS A 17 -7.69 -5.90 -12.04
CA LYS A 17 -8.48 -4.66 -12.18
C LYS A 17 -9.91 -4.69 -11.58
N GLN A 18 -10.43 -5.85 -11.18
CA GLN A 18 -11.85 -6.04 -10.84
C GLN A 18 -12.10 -6.92 -9.61
N GLU A 19 -11.08 -7.22 -8.79
CA GLU A 19 -11.31 -8.06 -7.61
C GLU A 19 -11.79 -7.26 -6.38
N PRO A 20 -12.65 -7.84 -5.53
CA PRO A 20 -13.10 -7.22 -4.30
C PRO A 20 -11.91 -6.96 -3.37
N PHE A 21 -11.99 -5.91 -2.56
CA PHE A 21 -10.89 -5.47 -1.69
C PHE A 21 -10.35 -6.58 -0.78
N ASP A 22 -11.21 -7.52 -0.38
CA ASP A 22 -10.86 -8.67 0.45
C ASP A 22 -9.93 -9.66 -0.27
N ASP A 23 -10.11 -9.85 -1.58
CA ASP A 23 -9.24 -10.71 -2.39
C ASP A 23 -7.88 -10.05 -2.63
N VAL A 24 -7.87 -8.72 -2.75
CA VAL A 24 -6.63 -7.94 -2.83
C VAL A 24 -5.82 -8.05 -1.54
N TYR A 25 -6.48 -7.92 -0.39
CA TYR A 25 -5.83 -8.06 0.92
C TYR A 25 -5.29 -9.47 1.12
N THR A 26 -6.05 -10.49 0.72
CA THR A 26 -5.64 -11.89 0.81
C THR A 26 -4.43 -12.19 -0.08
N THR A 27 -4.45 -11.72 -1.33
CA THR A 27 -3.35 -11.85 -2.29
C THR A 27 -2.10 -11.12 -1.78
N TYR A 28 -2.27 -9.92 -1.23
CA TYR A 28 -1.20 -9.12 -0.63
C TYR A 28 -0.56 -9.83 0.58
N MET A 29 -1.38 -10.36 1.48
CA MET A 29 -0.89 -11.10 2.65
C MET A 29 -0.19 -12.39 2.25
N TYR A 30 -0.70 -13.11 1.23
CA TYR A 30 -0.06 -14.30 0.69
C TYR A 30 1.31 -13.98 0.07
N TYR A 31 1.41 -12.90 -0.72
CA TYR A 31 2.67 -12.45 -1.31
C TYR A 31 3.72 -12.14 -0.24
N ILE A 32 3.33 -11.44 0.83
CA ILE A 32 4.26 -11.06 1.90
C ILE A 32 4.73 -12.27 2.68
N LYS A 33 3.81 -13.17 3.06
CA LYS A 33 4.16 -14.42 3.74
C LYS A 33 5.12 -15.27 2.90
N ARG A 34 4.89 -15.34 1.59
CA ARG A 34 5.71 -16.15 0.67
C ARG A 34 7.10 -15.57 0.43
N HIS A 35 7.23 -14.24 0.31
CA HIS A 35 8.49 -13.59 -0.05
C HIS A 35 9.33 -13.13 1.14
N TYR A 36 8.71 -12.85 2.27
CA TYR A 36 9.40 -12.27 3.43
C TYR A 36 9.16 -13.05 4.73
N GLY A 37 8.29 -14.07 4.73
CA GLY A 37 7.96 -14.88 5.90
C GLY A 37 7.04 -14.15 6.88
N GLU A 38 7.25 -14.34 8.18
CA GLU A 38 6.48 -13.66 9.22
C GLU A 38 6.94 -12.21 9.36
N VAL A 39 6.09 -11.27 8.91
CA VAL A 39 6.44 -9.87 8.78
C VAL A 39 5.31 -8.96 9.24
N THR A 40 5.65 -7.93 10.00
CA THR A 40 4.73 -6.87 10.41
C THR A 40 4.71 -5.79 9.33
N VAL A 41 3.56 -5.67 8.65
CA VAL A 41 3.33 -4.62 7.66
C VAL A 41 2.85 -3.37 8.38
N VAL A 42 3.62 -2.28 8.27
CA VAL A 42 3.20 -0.98 8.80
C VAL A 42 2.63 -0.16 7.65
N SER A 43 1.36 0.21 7.77
CA SER A 43 0.70 1.19 6.91
C SER A 43 0.77 2.56 7.56
N ASP A 44 0.90 3.60 6.73
CA ASP A 44 1.07 4.98 7.17
C ASP A 44 -0.23 5.66 7.61
N GLY A 45 -1.37 4.94 7.55
CA GLY A 45 -2.58 5.25 8.30
C GLY A 45 -3.07 6.69 8.17
N TYR A 46 -3.10 7.24 6.95
CA TYR A 46 -3.60 8.61 6.76
C TYR A 46 -5.12 8.65 6.78
N THR A 47 -5.68 9.45 7.69
CA THR A 47 -7.04 9.98 7.57
C THR A 47 -7.07 11.00 6.44
N GLU A 48 -7.88 10.76 5.40
CA GLU A 48 -8.00 11.63 4.22
C GLU A 48 -8.44 13.07 4.56
N SER A 49 -8.99 13.28 5.75
CA SER A 49 -9.46 14.58 6.25
C SER A 49 -8.37 15.50 6.78
N SER A 50 -7.14 15.04 6.95
CA SER A 50 -6.06 15.87 7.51
C SER A 50 -5.29 16.64 6.43
N VAL A 51 -5.29 17.97 6.53
CA VAL A 51 -4.47 18.85 5.68
C VAL A 51 -3.02 18.74 6.14
N ASN A 52 -2.31 17.75 5.62
CA ASN A 52 -0.89 17.49 5.90
C ASN A 52 -0.05 17.73 4.64
N THR A 53 1.18 18.22 4.81
CA THR A 53 2.18 18.40 3.73
C THR A 53 2.33 17.15 2.85
N LYS A 54 2.19 15.95 3.42
CA LYS A 54 2.22 14.67 2.69
C LYS A 54 1.03 14.47 1.74
N VAL A 55 -0.15 14.98 2.09
CA VAL A 55 -1.36 14.93 1.23
C VAL A 55 -1.22 15.89 0.04
N ILE A 56 -0.68 17.09 0.27
CA ILE A 56 -0.42 18.09 -0.78
C ILE A 56 0.63 17.57 -1.77
N GLU A 57 1.74 17.02 -1.29
CA GLU A 57 2.78 16.43 -2.15
C GLU A 57 2.24 15.23 -2.97
N ARG A 58 1.34 14.43 -2.40
CA ARG A 58 0.69 13.31 -3.12
C ARG A 58 -0.21 13.83 -4.24
N ARG A 59 -1.05 14.83 -3.99
CA ARG A 59 -1.90 15.46 -5.03
C ARG A 59 -1.02 15.99 -6.16
N ARG A 60 0.08 16.69 -5.83
CA ARG A 60 1.05 17.18 -6.82
C ARG A 60 1.64 16.05 -7.67
N ARG A 61 2.04 14.92 -7.06
CA ARG A 61 2.58 13.75 -7.79
C ARG A 61 1.53 13.05 -8.66
N ARG A 62 0.27 13.00 -8.22
CA ARG A 62 -0.84 12.46 -9.04
C ARG A 62 -1.09 13.33 -10.27
N MET A 63 -1.06 14.65 -10.11
CA MET A 63 -1.25 15.59 -11.23
C MET A 63 -0.09 15.57 -12.25
N LYS A 64 1.13 15.19 -11.84
CA LYS A 64 2.28 15.05 -12.76
C LYS A 64 2.25 13.80 -13.65
N ARG A 65 1.30 12.88 -13.45
CA ARG A 65 1.17 11.63 -14.22
C ARG A 65 0.05 11.69 -15.26
N THR A 66 -0.57 12.86 -15.45
CA THR A 66 -1.53 13.16 -16.52
C THR A 66 -0.83 14.06 -17.54
#